data_AF-A0A1Z9H851-F1
#
_entry.id   AF-A0A1Z9H851-F1
#
_cell.length_a   1.000
_cell.length_b   1.000
_cell.length_c   1.000
_cell.angle_alpha   90.00
_cell.angle_beta   90.00
_cell.angle_gamma   90.00
#
_symmetry.space_group_name_H-M   'P 1'
#
loop_
_entity.id
_entity.type
_entity.pdbx_description
1 polymer ?
#
loop_
_entity_poly.entity_id
_entity_poly.type
_entity_poly.pdbx_seq_one_letter_code
_entity_poly.pdbx_strand_id
1 'polypeptide(L)'
;MTDDKIAQALNMRPLEEVEAEKQEALERLNPKTKPDIINSFSHEPKEELVQESVDDVKNLPQESVVQPPAIISKEAEENLQDIELAKANIENIINLGDDSVKEMVEIAKQSESPRAFEVVSTLMKTLLDANKDYVEMSTKKRYAKEEDTSNQAQITNNNLIVSTADLLKMIKGDKEDG
;
A
#
# COMPACT_ATOMS: atom_id res chain seq x y z
N MET A 1 5.54 51.27 1.59
CA MET A 1 5.17 52.05 2.80
C MET A 1 3.68 52.41 2.89
N THR A 2 2.87 52.28 1.82
CA THR A 2 1.41 52.49 1.87
C THR A 2 0.62 51.22 2.15
N ASP A 3 1.15 50.05 1.77
CA ASP A 3 0.39 48.80 1.78
C ASP A 3 0.25 48.17 3.17
N ASP A 4 1.26 48.33 4.06
CA ASP A 4 1.19 47.81 5.43
C ASP A 4 0.18 48.55 6.31
N LYS A 5 -0.07 49.84 6.03
CA LYS A 5 -1.09 50.62 6.73
C LYS A 5 -2.50 50.15 6.37
N ILE A 6 -2.70 49.68 5.13
CA ILE A 6 -3.97 49.11 4.66
C ILE A 6 -4.16 47.72 5.26
N ALA A 7 -3.11 46.89 5.32
CA ALA A 7 -3.15 45.57 5.96
C ALA A 7 -3.47 45.67 7.47
N GLN A 8 -2.84 46.61 8.19
CA GLN A 8 -3.14 46.85 9.61
C GLN A 8 -4.58 47.34 9.85
N ALA A 9 -5.10 48.23 9.01
CA ALA A 9 -6.47 48.72 9.13
C ALA A 9 -7.53 47.63 8.86
N LEU A 10 -7.19 46.61 8.06
CA LEU A 10 -8.04 45.46 7.77
C LEU A 10 -7.79 44.27 8.70
N ASN A 11 -6.95 44.44 9.74
CA ASN A 11 -6.52 43.38 10.65
C ASN A 11 -5.94 42.14 9.92
N MET A 12 -5.33 42.37 8.75
CA MET A 12 -4.70 41.37 7.92
C MET A 12 -3.19 41.34 8.19
N ARG A 13 -2.58 40.15 8.09
CA ARG A 13 -1.15 39.94 8.31
C ARG A 13 -0.33 40.74 7.26
N PRO A 14 0.75 41.43 7.64
CA PRO A 14 1.57 42.22 6.70
C PRO A 14 2.24 41.34 5.65
N LEU A 15 2.43 41.90 4.44
CA LEU A 15 2.90 41.17 3.26
C LEU A 15 4.35 40.69 3.39
N GLU A 16 5.19 41.45 4.08
CA GLU A 16 6.61 41.13 4.30
C GLU A 16 6.80 39.81 5.08
N GLU A 17 5.88 39.50 5.98
CA GLU A 17 5.90 38.27 6.79
C GLU A 17 5.48 37.05 5.95
N VAL A 18 4.55 37.24 5.01
CA VAL A 18 4.10 36.20 4.07
C VAL A 18 5.18 35.87 3.03
N GLU A 19 5.92 36.88 2.58
CA GLU A 19 7.04 36.68 1.64
C GLU A 19 8.22 35.95 2.31
N ALA A 20 8.51 36.28 3.57
CA ALA A 20 9.51 35.57 4.37
C ALA A 20 9.16 34.09 4.59
N GLU A 21 7.90 33.78 4.97
CA GLU A 21 7.43 32.40 5.12
C GLU A 21 7.50 31.62 3.79
N LYS A 22 7.16 32.28 2.67
CA LYS A 22 7.22 31.66 1.34
C LYS A 22 8.66 31.35 0.91
N GLN A 23 9.61 32.22 1.22
CA GLN A 23 11.03 32.00 0.95
C GLN A 23 11.61 30.90 1.85
N GLU A 24 11.24 30.84 3.13
CA GLU A 24 11.64 29.75 4.03
C GLU A 24 11.08 28.39 3.56
N ALA A 25 9.82 28.35 3.09
CA ALA A 25 9.21 27.14 2.55
C ALA A 25 9.88 26.66 1.25
N LEU A 26 10.32 27.60 0.39
CA LEU A 26 11.07 27.29 -0.83
C LEU A 26 12.49 26.76 -0.52
N GLU A 27 13.11 27.25 0.55
CA GLU A 27 14.44 26.80 0.98
C GLU A 27 14.42 25.39 1.58
N ARG A 28 13.33 25.00 2.26
CA ARG A 28 13.10 23.62 2.75
C ARG A 28 12.89 22.58 1.65
N LEU A 29 12.52 23.00 0.44
CA LEU A 29 12.32 22.12 -0.72
C LEU A 29 13.59 21.97 -1.57
N ASN A 30 14.66 22.69 -1.25
CA ASN A 30 15.93 22.61 -1.97
C ASN A 30 16.73 21.37 -1.51
N PRO A 31 17.04 20.40 -2.39
CA PRO A 31 17.66 19.13 -2.01
C PRO A 31 19.12 19.22 -1.54
N LYS A 32 19.70 20.43 -1.45
CA LYS A 32 21.12 20.64 -1.07
C LYS A 32 21.37 21.00 0.40
N THR A 33 20.34 21.07 1.24
CA THR A 33 20.46 21.50 2.65
C THR A 33 19.96 20.45 3.67
N LYS A 34 19.75 19.19 3.28
CA LYS A 34 19.46 18.13 4.25
C LYS A 34 20.72 17.80 5.08
N PRO A 35 20.65 17.78 6.43
CA PRO A 35 21.71 17.18 7.22
C PRO A 35 21.69 15.66 7.00
N ASP A 36 22.88 15.09 6.81
CA ASP A 36 23.09 13.65 6.72
C ASP A 36 22.61 12.97 8.01
N ILE A 37 21.43 12.36 7.97
CA ILE A 37 20.98 11.45 9.02
C ILE A 37 21.52 10.07 8.65
N ILE A 38 22.81 9.88 8.90
CA ILE A 38 23.46 8.57 8.94
C ILE A 38 23.94 8.39 10.39
N ASN A 39 23.57 7.25 10.99
CA ASN A 39 23.88 6.75 12.34
C ASN A 39 22.98 7.17 13.52
N SER A 40 22.01 6.32 13.80
CA SER A 40 21.45 6.11 15.15
C SER A 40 21.09 4.64 15.45
N PHE A 41 21.91 3.70 14.98
CA PHE A 41 21.91 2.32 15.51
C PHE A 41 23.34 1.94 15.91
N SER A 42 23.82 2.52 17.01
CA SER A 42 24.92 1.95 17.78
C SER A 42 24.36 0.82 18.65
N HIS A 43 24.77 -0.42 18.37
CA HIS A 43 25.12 -1.36 19.42
C HIS A 43 26.64 -1.46 19.40
N GLU A 44 27.28 -1.15 20.53
CA GLU A 44 28.70 -1.48 20.72
C GLU A 44 28.87 -2.99 20.65
N PRO A 45 30.00 -3.46 20.09
CA PRO A 45 30.91 -4.17 20.96
C PRO A 45 32.37 -3.78 20.74
N LYS A 46 33.16 -4.02 21.79
CA LYS A 46 34.62 -3.95 21.83
C LYS A 46 35.24 -5.19 21.16
N GLU A 47 36.55 -5.10 20.92
CA GLU A 47 37.53 -6.16 20.54
C GLU A 47 37.74 -6.27 19.01
N GLU A 48 38.83 -5.71 18.48
CA GLU A 48 40.21 -6.23 18.39
C GLU A 48 40.48 -6.79 16.98
N LEU A 49 41.70 -6.53 16.51
CA LEU A 49 42.25 -6.73 15.17
C LEU A 49 41.83 -8.06 14.50
N VAL A 50 41.57 -8.04 13.18
CA VAL A 50 42.34 -8.74 12.13
C VAL A 50 41.84 -8.27 10.76
N GLN A 51 42.74 -7.67 9.98
CA GLN A 51 42.62 -7.59 8.52
C GLN A 51 42.95 -8.98 7.97
N GLU A 52 41.98 -9.65 7.33
CA GLU A 52 42.31 -10.72 6.41
C GLU A 52 41.32 -10.74 5.24
N SER A 53 41.91 -10.72 4.06
CA SER A 53 41.34 -10.73 2.72
C SER A 53 40.29 -11.83 2.50
N VAL A 54 39.10 -11.46 2.03
CA VAL A 54 38.15 -12.41 1.41
C VAL A 54 37.34 -11.74 0.28
N ASP A 55 38.03 -11.38 -0.80
CA ASP A 55 37.39 -10.90 -2.06
C ASP A 55 37.01 -12.05 -3.03
N ASP A 56 36.94 -13.31 -2.58
CA ASP A 56 36.77 -14.46 -3.48
C ASP A 56 35.67 -15.47 -3.06
N VAL A 57 34.52 -15.02 -2.54
CA VAL A 57 33.35 -15.90 -2.41
C VAL A 57 32.05 -15.16 -2.78
N LYS A 58 31.95 -14.69 -4.03
CA LYS A 58 30.69 -14.18 -4.57
C LYS A 58 30.31 -14.80 -5.90
N ASN A 59 30.49 -16.12 -6.02
CA ASN A 59 29.87 -16.89 -7.10
C ASN A 59 29.68 -18.38 -6.76
N LEU A 60 28.98 -18.67 -5.66
CA LEU A 60 28.36 -20.00 -5.51
C LEU A 60 26.90 -19.91 -5.99
N PRO A 61 26.42 -20.88 -6.79
CA PRO A 61 25.02 -20.94 -7.18
C PRO A 61 24.17 -21.09 -5.92
N GLN A 62 23.28 -20.13 -5.68
CA GLN A 62 22.26 -20.26 -4.65
C GLN A 62 21.29 -21.36 -5.09
N GLU A 63 21.37 -22.52 -4.43
CA GLU A 63 20.39 -23.58 -4.55
C GLU A 63 19.05 -23.01 -4.07
N SER A 64 18.14 -22.74 -5.01
CA SER A 64 16.79 -22.29 -4.66
C SER A 64 16.11 -23.44 -3.94
N VAL A 65 15.84 -23.26 -2.64
CA VAL A 65 15.01 -24.16 -1.86
C VAL A 65 13.65 -24.24 -2.55
N VAL A 66 13.40 -25.36 -3.24
CA VAL A 66 12.12 -25.67 -3.87
C VAL A 66 11.11 -25.89 -2.73
N GLN A 67 10.32 -24.86 -2.44
CA GLN A 67 9.15 -25.05 -1.59
C GLN A 67 8.11 -25.83 -2.41
N PRO A 68 7.61 -26.97 -1.90
CA PRO A 68 6.59 -27.73 -2.60
C PRO A 68 5.32 -26.89 -2.78
N PRO A 69 4.52 -27.14 -3.84
CA PRO A 69 3.30 -26.39 -4.08
C PRO A 69 2.41 -26.45 -2.84
N ALA A 70 1.96 -25.28 -2.38
CA ALA A 70 1.04 -25.17 -1.26
C ALA A 70 -0.21 -25.98 -1.61
N ILE A 71 -0.48 -27.02 -0.81
CA ILE A 71 -1.72 -27.76 -0.87
C ILE A 71 -2.82 -26.72 -0.61
N ILE A 72 -3.79 -26.58 -1.52
CA ILE A 72 -5.00 -25.80 -1.27
C ILE A 72 -5.63 -26.44 -0.04
N SER A 73 -5.33 -25.88 1.14
CA SER A 73 -5.89 -26.38 2.37
C SER A 73 -7.36 -26.01 2.35
N LYS A 74 -8.19 -26.89 2.91
CA LYS A 74 -9.64 -26.69 3.02
C LYS A 74 -9.98 -25.32 3.67
N GLU A 75 -9.03 -24.78 4.43
CA GLU A 75 -9.05 -23.45 5.04
C GLU A 75 -9.13 -22.30 4.01
N ALA A 76 -8.51 -22.40 2.84
CA ALA A 76 -8.55 -21.33 1.84
C ALA A 76 -9.96 -21.13 1.25
N GLU A 77 -10.65 -22.24 0.96
CA GLU A 77 -12.04 -22.23 0.49
C GLU A 77 -13.00 -21.75 1.57
N GLU A 78 -12.77 -22.14 2.84
CA GLU A 78 -13.54 -21.68 4.00
C GLU A 78 -13.39 -20.15 4.18
N ASN A 79 -12.17 -19.62 4.06
CA ASN A 79 -11.93 -18.17 4.12
C ASN A 79 -12.65 -17.38 3.01
N LEU A 80 -12.74 -17.93 1.79
CA LEU A 80 -13.49 -17.30 0.70
C LEU A 80 -15.00 -17.26 0.98
N GLN A 81 -15.54 -18.32 1.56
CA GLN A 81 -16.95 -18.39 1.96
C GLN A 81 -17.27 -17.40 3.08
N ASP A 82 -16.38 -17.27 4.07
CA ASP A 82 -16.54 -16.31 5.17
C ASP A 82 -16.51 -14.85 4.67
N ILE A 83 -15.62 -14.56 3.71
CA ILE A 83 -15.55 -13.24 3.05
C ILE A 83 -16.84 -12.94 2.29
N GLU A 84 -17.41 -13.92 1.59
CA GLU A 84 -18.67 -13.76 0.86
C GLU A 84 -19.87 -13.58 1.80
N LEU A 85 -19.93 -14.34 2.89
CA LEU A 85 -20.95 -14.20 3.91
C LEU A 85 -20.88 -12.83 4.58
N ALA A 86 -19.68 -12.38 4.95
CA ALA A 86 -19.46 -11.05 5.53
C ALA A 86 -19.89 -9.95 4.55
N LYS A 87 -19.54 -10.06 3.26
CA LYS A 87 -19.99 -9.12 2.23
C LYS A 87 -21.52 -9.08 2.13
N ALA A 88 -22.17 -10.24 2.09
CA ALA A 88 -23.63 -10.31 2.01
C ALA A 88 -24.31 -9.66 3.24
N ASN A 89 -23.75 -9.87 4.43
CA ASN A 89 -24.25 -9.25 5.66
C ASN A 89 -24.12 -7.72 5.61
N ILE A 90 -22.96 -7.20 5.17
CA ILE A 90 -22.75 -5.76 5.02
C ILE A 90 -23.73 -5.17 3.99
N GLU A 91 -23.93 -5.87 2.87
CA GLU A 91 -24.91 -5.47 1.83
C GLU A 91 -26.33 -5.37 2.39
N ASN A 92 -26.76 -6.35 3.18
CA ASN A 92 -28.05 -6.34 3.84
C ASN A 92 -28.19 -5.17 4.82
N ILE A 93 -27.14 -4.85 5.59
CA ILE A 93 -27.12 -3.71 6.52
C ILE A 93 -27.25 -2.40 5.76
N ILE A 94 -26.53 -2.24 4.64
CA ILE A 94 -26.60 -1.03 3.81
C ILE A 94 -28.02 -0.83 3.25
N ASN A 95 -28.61 -1.89 2.68
CA ASN A 95 -29.96 -1.83 2.13
C ASN A 95 -31.00 -1.48 3.19
N LEU A 96 -30.95 -2.15 4.35
CA LEU A 96 -31.85 -1.86 5.46
C LEU A 96 -31.65 -0.45 6.01
N GLY A 97 -30.39 0.01 6.06
CA GLY A 97 -30.07 1.31 6.60
C GLY A 97 -30.52 2.46 5.70
N ASP A 98 -30.57 2.30 4.38
CA ASP A 98 -31.08 3.37 3.48
C ASP A 98 -32.56 3.69 3.77
N ASP A 99 -33.38 2.66 3.91
CA ASP A 99 -34.79 2.82 4.28
C ASP A 99 -34.95 3.30 5.72
N SER A 100 -34.15 2.76 6.65
CA SER A 100 -34.16 3.20 8.05
C SER A 100 -33.78 4.68 8.19
N VAL A 101 -32.81 5.18 7.41
CA VAL A 101 -32.42 6.59 7.43
C VAL A 101 -33.57 7.48 6.97
N LYS A 102 -34.31 7.10 5.92
CA LYS A 102 -35.47 7.88 5.46
C LYS A 102 -36.54 7.99 6.55
N GLU A 103 -36.89 6.87 7.17
CA GLU A 103 -37.87 6.86 8.27
C GLU A 103 -37.38 7.64 9.49
N MET A 104 -36.12 7.47 9.89
CA MET A 104 -35.56 8.16 11.05
C MET A 104 -35.41 9.66 10.81
N VAL A 105 -35.11 10.11 9.58
CA VAL A 105 -35.11 11.54 9.23
C VAL A 105 -36.53 12.12 9.37
N GLU A 106 -37.55 11.38 8.96
CA GLU A 106 -38.93 11.83 9.08
C GLU A 106 -39.37 11.90 10.56
N ILE A 107 -39.01 10.90 11.37
CA ILE A 107 -39.23 10.94 12.83
C ILE A 107 -38.46 12.10 13.48
N ALA A 108 -37.21 12.32 13.08
CA ALA A 108 -36.40 13.43 13.60
C ALA A 108 -37.04 14.78 13.29
N LYS A 109 -37.52 14.98 12.05
CA LYS A 109 -38.28 16.16 11.64
C LYS A 109 -39.57 16.34 12.45
N GLN A 110 -40.34 15.27 12.65
CA GLN A 110 -41.60 15.32 13.41
C GLN A 110 -41.40 15.59 14.90
N SER A 111 -40.34 15.04 15.49
CA SER A 111 -40.05 15.23 16.92
C SER A 111 -39.48 16.61 17.25
N GLU A 112 -39.00 17.34 16.24
CA GLU A 112 -38.26 18.61 16.38
C GLU A 112 -37.13 18.53 17.43
N SER A 113 -36.60 17.33 17.69
CA SER A 113 -35.62 17.08 18.74
C SER A 113 -34.21 17.11 18.18
N PRO A 114 -33.30 17.98 18.69
CA PRO A 114 -31.88 17.96 18.32
C PRO A 114 -31.26 16.58 18.51
N ARG A 115 -31.70 15.85 19.56
CA ARG A 115 -31.21 14.52 19.86
C ARG A 115 -31.57 13.49 18.78
N ALA A 116 -32.74 13.62 18.15
CA ALA A 116 -33.15 12.70 17.08
C ALA A 116 -32.25 12.85 15.84
N PHE A 117 -31.88 14.08 15.48
CA PHE A 117 -30.94 14.35 14.38
C PHE A 117 -29.53 13.83 14.68
N GLU A 118 -29.08 13.86 15.93
CA GLU A 118 -27.80 13.24 16.32
C GLU A 118 -27.80 11.73 16.10
N VAL A 119 -28.88 11.04 16.45
CA VAL A 119 -28.99 9.59 16.24
C VAL A 119 -29.01 9.27 14.74
N VAL A 120 -29.74 10.05 13.93
CA VAL A 120 -29.72 9.94 12.46
C VAL A 120 -28.30 10.15 11.92
N SER A 121 -27.59 11.17 12.38
CA SER A 121 -26.20 11.43 11.95
C SER A 121 -25.26 10.28 12.31
N THR A 122 -25.50 9.63 13.45
CA THR A 122 -24.74 8.46 13.89
C THR A 122 -25.05 7.26 12.98
N LEU A 123 -26.32 7.02 12.63
CA LEU A 123 -26.70 5.98 11.68
C LEU A 123 -26.09 6.21 10.29
N MET A 124 -26.13 7.44 9.79
CA MET A 124 -25.50 7.82 8.51
C MET A 124 -24.00 7.55 8.52
N LYS A 125 -23.32 7.84 9.63
CA LYS A 125 -21.89 7.53 9.80
C LYS A 125 -21.65 6.02 9.78
N THR A 126 -22.43 5.23 10.51
CA THR A 126 -22.34 3.76 10.50
C THR A 126 -22.55 3.19 9.09
N LEU A 127 -23.50 3.73 8.32
CA LEU A 127 -23.71 3.34 6.93
C LEU A 127 -22.52 3.69 6.02
N LEU A 128 -21.91 4.87 6.21
CA LEU A 128 -20.70 5.23 5.48
C LEU A 128 -19.53 4.29 5.80
N ASP A 129 -19.37 3.92 7.06
CA ASP A 129 -18.33 2.98 7.48
C ASP A 129 -18.62 1.56 6.93
N ALA A 130 -19.87 1.10 6.95
CA ALA A 130 -20.28 -0.15 6.30
C ALA A 130 -20.02 -0.15 4.78
N ASN A 131 -20.23 0.98 4.10
CA ASN A 131 -19.90 1.12 2.67
C ASN A 131 -18.38 1.02 2.41
N LYS A 132 -17.53 1.56 3.30
CA LYS A 132 -16.08 1.38 3.19
C LYS A 132 -15.71 -0.09 3.38
N ASP A 133 -16.25 -0.73 4.42
CA ASP A 133 -16.00 -2.14 4.72
C ASP A 133 -16.44 -3.03 3.55
N TYR A 134 -17.54 -2.70 2.87
CA TYR A 134 -17.98 -3.39 1.66
C TYR A 134 -16.95 -3.33 0.53
N VAL A 135 -16.41 -2.13 0.26
CA VAL A 135 -15.38 -1.93 -0.78
C VAL A 135 -14.09 -2.65 -0.41
N GLU A 136 -13.67 -2.58 0.85
CA GLU A 136 -12.50 -3.31 1.35
C GLU A 136 -12.69 -4.83 1.23
N MET A 137 -13.87 -5.35 1.58
CA MET A 137 -14.19 -6.77 1.45
C MET A 137 -14.21 -7.23 0.00
N SER A 138 -14.77 -6.40 -0.90
CA SER A 138 -14.75 -6.68 -2.35
C SER A 138 -13.32 -6.76 -2.90
N THR A 139 -12.43 -5.92 -2.37
CA THR A 139 -11.01 -5.89 -2.73
C THR A 139 -10.26 -7.10 -2.17
N LYS A 140 -10.52 -7.49 -0.92
CA LYS A 140 -9.99 -8.72 -0.31
C LYS A 140 -10.42 -9.97 -1.08
N LYS A 141 -11.70 -10.05 -1.49
CA LYS A 141 -12.21 -11.14 -2.34
C LYS A 141 -11.45 -11.22 -3.68
N ARG A 142 -11.15 -10.07 -4.30
CA ARG A 142 -10.39 -10.03 -5.55
C ARG A 142 -8.95 -10.51 -5.34
N TYR A 143 -8.26 -10.03 -4.31
CA TYR A 143 -6.88 -10.44 -4.05
C TYR A 143 -6.77 -11.92 -3.65
N ALA A 144 -7.69 -12.45 -2.83
CA ALA A 144 -7.71 -13.86 -2.50
C ALA A 144 -7.82 -14.73 -3.77
N LYS A 145 -8.69 -14.34 -4.71
CA LYS A 145 -8.85 -15.04 -5.99
C LYS A 145 -7.65 -14.89 -6.93
N GLU A 146 -6.96 -13.74 -6.89
CA GLU A 146 -5.74 -13.49 -7.68
C GLU A 146 -4.53 -14.26 -7.11
N GLU A 147 -4.44 -14.47 -5.78
CA GLU A 147 -3.45 -15.35 -5.16
C GLU A 147 -3.67 -16.82 -5.55
N ASP A 148 -4.92 -17.27 -5.65
CA ASP A 148 -5.25 -18.61 -6.15
C ASP A 148 -4.82 -18.81 -7.61
N THR A 149 -4.92 -17.77 -8.46
CA THR A 149 -4.56 -17.86 -9.89
C THR A 149 -3.07 -17.61 -10.16
N SER A 150 -2.41 -16.77 -9.37
CA SER A 150 -0.97 -16.50 -9.50
C SER A 150 -0.11 -17.67 -8.99
N ASN A 151 -0.58 -18.44 -8.01
CA ASN A 151 0.05 -19.70 -7.62
C ASN A 151 -0.11 -20.82 -8.67
N GLN A 152 -1.01 -20.66 -9.64
CA GLN A 152 -1.16 -21.58 -10.79
C GLN A 152 -0.39 -21.14 -12.04
N ALA A 153 0.27 -19.97 -12.03
CA ALA A 153 1.17 -19.61 -13.12
C ALA A 153 2.40 -20.52 -13.06
N GLN A 154 2.36 -21.62 -13.82
CA GLN A 154 3.48 -22.54 -14.02
C GLN A 154 4.68 -21.74 -14.54
N ILE A 155 5.58 -21.32 -13.63
CA ILE A 155 6.87 -20.74 -13.97
C ILE A 155 7.65 -21.85 -14.68
N THR A 156 7.56 -21.90 -16.00
CA THR A 156 8.41 -22.78 -16.81
C THR A 156 9.78 -22.14 -16.80
N ASN A 157 10.57 -22.48 -15.78
CA ASN A 157 11.96 -22.05 -15.67
C ASN A 157 12.74 -22.75 -16.79
N ASN A 158 12.77 -22.12 -17.95
CA ASN A 158 13.54 -22.55 -19.10
C ASN A 158 15.02 -22.28 -18.82
N ASN A 159 15.62 -23.09 -17.93
CA ASN A 159 17.06 -23.12 -17.71
C ASN A 159 17.72 -23.61 -19.00
N LEU A 160 17.96 -22.68 -19.92
CA LEU A 160 18.83 -22.86 -21.07
C LEU A 160 20.24 -23.05 -20.55
N ILE A 161 20.60 -24.29 -20.25
CA ILE A 161 21.98 -24.70 -20.00
C ILE A 161 22.65 -24.73 -21.37
N VAL A 162 23.12 -23.57 -21.82
CA VAL A 162 23.93 -23.48 -23.03
C VAL A 162 25.37 -23.81 -22.63
N SER A 163 25.84 -25.00 -22.99
CA SER A 163 27.24 -25.36 -22.80
C SER A 163 28.13 -24.52 -23.72
N THR A 164 29.38 -24.26 -23.31
CA THR A 164 30.35 -23.52 -24.15
C THR A 164 30.55 -24.19 -25.51
N ALA A 165 30.40 -25.52 -25.59
CA ALA A 165 30.41 -26.28 -26.83
C ALA A 165 29.23 -25.95 -27.76
N ASP A 166 28.02 -25.75 -27.23
CA ASP A 166 26.83 -25.39 -28.01
C ASP A 166 26.89 -23.93 -28.48
N LEU A 167 27.40 -23.02 -27.65
CA LEU A 167 27.73 -21.65 -28.06
C LEU A 167 28.77 -21.64 -29.18
N LEU A 168 29.80 -22.48 -29.08
CA LEU A 168 30.83 -22.60 -30.11
C LEU A 168 30.27 -23.20 -31.40
N LYS A 169 29.35 -24.15 -31.32
CA LYS A 169 28.67 -24.75 -32.48
C LYS A 169 27.74 -23.76 -33.16
N MET A 170 26.99 -22.96 -32.39
CA MET A 170 26.12 -21.91 -32.89
C MET A 170 26.91 -20.74 -33.51
N ILE A 171 28.02 -20.33 -32.91
CA ILE A 171 28.94 -19.32 -33.48
C ILE A 171 29.67 -19.84 -34.72
N LYS A 172 30.03 -21.13 -34.74
CA LYS A 172 30.68 -21.74 -35.89
C LYS A 172 29.73 -21.93 -37.06
N GLY A 173 28.42 -21.81 -36.81
CA GLY A 173 27.31 -21.69 -37.76
C GLY A 173 27.29 -22.84 -38.74
N ASP A 174 26.33 -23.76 -38.59
CA ASP A 174 26.09 -24.92 -39.49
C ASP A 174 26.83 -24.81 -40.83
N LYS A 175 28.05 -25.32 -40.83
CA LYS A 175 28.74 -25.82 -42.02
C LYS A 175 28.62 -27.33 -41.98
N GLU A 176 27.38 -27.81 -41.99
CA GLU A 176 27.04 -29.10 -42.55
C GLU A 176 26.16 -28.82 -43.78
N ASP A 177 26.82 -28.29 -44.82
CA ASP A 177 26.38 -28.52 -46.20
C ASP A 177 26.86 -29.94 -46.57
N GLY A 178 25.92 -30.85 -46.87
CA GLY A 178 26.15 -32.02 -47.73
C GLY A 178 26.90 -33.22 -47.15
#